data_AF-A0A1B1E371-F1
#
_entry.id   AF-A0A1B1E371-F1
#
_cell.length_a   1.000
_cell.length_b   1.000
_cell.length_c   1.000
_cell.angle_alpha   90.00
_cell.angle_beta   90.00
_cell.angle_gamma   90.00
#
_symmetry.space_group_name_H-M   'P 1'
#
loop_
_entity.id
_entity.type
_entity.pdbx_description
1 polymer ?
#
loop_
_entity_poly.entity_id
_entity_poly.type
_entity_poly.pdbx_seq_one_letter_code
_entity_poly.pdbx_strand_id
1 'polypeptide(L)'
;MLEFRLAQDRPSGTREEGNRNKESTGQGEGTGQRGKETGQRGDWKKGDNRTRVNERDKAGRIGQWGTSKYTRRKLLWDELKLFSGDMMFNILDDGEKDKEMCSSLDSKEEKELCELLLRIFFWMDGLKQIPSKEKVGRFPWVQREKVEEKDTTEQEALKSYYRCLLGKVTILNMLGKHCKLKEVTPLVTKGRDEMRTTMNLNGGNKFCKDVDFGSLYLGKKFMWEEIKKGIDDFKREDDNGVGLSKVEKGQSKLHTIRNEGQNRRICPQDGNLDKEILEKLEIKVTKDDKDLLSLEDDNDPLGKEPSGGSKELEDLLVKAKEAKDAGGGDKNDTNLVLEIMKSLEQKFQQRIADVQRKNAQPTSKEGKKHY
;
A
#
# COMPACT_ATOMS: atom_id res chain seq x y z
N MET A 1 8.11 -4.34 -28.13
CA MET A 1 7.05 -4.77 -29.05
C MET A 1 6.46 -6.03 -28.41
N LEU A 2 5.48 -5.84 -27.52
CA LEU A 2 4.90 -6.93 -26.70
C LEU A 2 3.54 -7.27 -27.32
N GLU A 3 3.48 -8.41 -28.00
CA GLU A 3 2.24 -8.95 -28.55
C GLU A 3 1.35 -9.49 -27.42
N PHE A 4 0.17 -8.89 -27.26
CA PHE A 4 -0.90 -9.43 -26.43
C PHE A 4 -1.57 -10.59 -27.17
N ARG A 5 -1.26 -11.83 -26.77
CA ARG A 5 -2.08 -13.01 -27.13
C ARG A 5 -3.17 -13.19 -26.09
N LEU A 6 -4.41 -12.91 -26.49
CA LEU A 6 -5.62 -13.30 -25.78
C LEU A 6 -5.86 -14.80 -26.02
N ALA A 7 -5.63 -15.63 -25.01
CA ALA A 7 -6.11 -17.00 -25.01
C ALA A 7 -7.55 -17.01 -24.47
N GLN A 8 -8.51 -17.29 -25.35
CA GLN A 8 -9.82 -17.80 -25.00
C GLN A 8 -9.70 -19.30 -24.82
N ASP A 9 -10.02 -19.82 -23.64
CA ASP A 9 -10.50 -21.20 -23.50
C ASP A 9 -11.41 -21.31 -22.26
N ARG A 10 -12.66 -21.71 -22.51
CA ARG A 10 -13.64 -22.11 -21.48
C ARG A 10 -13.53 -23.62 -21.28
N PRO A 11 -13.56 -24.13 -20.04
CA PRO A 11 -14.02 -25.48 -19.79
C PRO A 11 -15.49 -25.47 -19.38
N SER A 12 -16.26 -26.26 -20.13
CA SER A 12 -17.61 -26.74 -19.84
C SER A 12 -17.67 -27.46 -18.48
N GLY A 13 -18.69 -27.15 -17.70
CA GLY A 13 -18.91 -27.74 -16.39
C GLY A 13 -19.40 -29.20 -16.44
N THR A 14 -19.10 -29.91 -15.37
CA THR A 14 -19.81 -31.11 -14.95
C THR A 14 -20.35 -30.89 -13.54
N ARG A 15 -21.65 -31.11 -13.44
CA ARG A 15 -22.54 -31.01 -12.28
C ARG A 15 -22.44 -32.33 -11.52
N GLU A 16 -22.04 -32.29 -10.24
CA GLU A 16 -22.27 -33.40 -9.32
C GLU A 16 -23.22 -32.96 -8.20
N GLU A 17 -24.39 -33.59 -8.21
CA GLU A 17 -25.37 -33.62 -7.15
C GLU A 17 -24.87 -34.58 -6.06
N GLY A 18 -24.90 -34.15 -4.79
CA GLY A 18 -24.38 -34.94 -3.68
C GLY A 18 -25.06 -34.64 -2.34
N ASN A 19 -26.15 -35.35 -2.11
CA ASN A 19 -26.75 -35.77 -0.84
C ASN A 19 -26.95 -34.80 0.34
N ARG A 20 -28.24 -34.57 0.55
CA ARG A 20 -28.95 -34.17 1.76
C ARG A 20 -28.90 -35.33 2.78
N ASN A 21 -28.33 -35.11 3.96
CA ASN A 21 -28.62 -35.96 5.12
C ASN A 21 -29.08 -35.11 6.31
N LYS A 22 -30.27 -35.49 6.80
CA LYS A 22 -30.93 -35.02 8.02
C LYS A 22 -30.27 -35.74 9.19
N GLU A 23 -29.99 -35.01 10.27
CA GLU A 23 -30.02 -35.61 11.60
C GLU A 23 -30.55 -34.61 12.62
N SER A 24 -31.65 -35.04 13.23
CA SER A 24 -32.34 -34.48 14.38
C SER A 24 -31.66 -34.91 15.67
N THR A 25 -31.62 -34.04 16.68
CA THR A 25 -32.11 -34.25 18.07
C THR A 25 -31.39 -33.32 19.03
N GLY A 26 -32.11 -32.84 20.06
CA GLY A 26 -31.51 -32.14 21.19
C GLY A 26 -32.39 -31.05 21.80
N GLN A 27 -33.58 -31.42 22.28
CA GLN A 27 -34.29 -30.61 23.27
C GLN A 27 -33.50 -30.63 24.57
N GLY A 28 -33.22 -29.46 25.12
CA GLY A 28 -32.64 -29.28 26.45
C GLY A 28 -33.31 -28.07 27.11
N GLU A 29 -34.27 -28.36 27.98
CA GLU A 29 -34.91 -27.40 28.88
C GLU A 29 -33.90 -26.87 29.90
N GLY A 30 -33.91 -25.57 30.15
CA GLY A 30 -33.07 -24.91 31.15
C GLY A 30 -33.72 -23.64 31.64
N THR A 31 -34.50 -23.77 32.71
CA THR A 31 -35.12 -22.70 33.49
C THR A 31 -34.07 -21.86 34.21
N GLY A 32 -34.19 -20.52 34.20
CA GLY A 32 -33.19 -19.64 34.81
C GLY A 32 -33.62 -18.17 34.98
N GLN A 33 -34.48 -17.94 35.97
CA GLN A 33 -34.60 -16.75 36.83
C GLN A 33 -34.21 -15.33 36.30
N ARG A 34 -35.26 -14.57 35.96
CA ARG A 34 -35.67 -13.29 36.59
C ARG A 34 -34.60 -12.50 37.38
N GLY A 35 -34.03 -11.48 36.74
CA GLY A 35 -33.44 -10.29 37.38
C GLY A 35 -34.04 -9.02 36.76
N LYS A 36 -34.88 -8.30 37.52
CA LYS A 36 -35.44 -7.00 37.14
C LYS A 36 -34.43 -5.92 37.56
N GLU A 37 -33.71 -5.35 36.60
CA GLU A 37 -33.05 -4.06 36.78
C GLU A 37 -33.87 -2.97 36.11
N THR A 38 -34.34 -2.03 36.94
CA THR A 38 -35.06 -0.83 36.53
C THR A 38 -34.03 0.27 36.29
N GLY A 39 -33.47 0.30 35.08
CA GLY A 39 -32.62 1.39 34.61
C GLY A 39 -33.46 2.52 34.02
N GLN A 40 -33.37 3.70 34.63
CA GLN A 40 -34.07 4.93 34.27
C GLN A 40 -33.82 5.30 32.79
N ARG A 41 -34.89 5.39 32.00
CA ARG A 41 -34.87 6.01 30.67
C ARG A 41 -34.64 7.51 30.83
N GLY A 42 -33.40 7.93 30.63
CA GLY A 42 -33.05 9.31 30.34
C GLY A 42 -33.65 9.72 29.00
N ASP A 43 -34.52 10.72 29.05
CA ASP A 43 -35.21 11.35 27.93
C ASP A 43 -34.19 12.08 27.05
N TRP A 44 -33.75 11.45 25.95
CA TRP A 44 -32.88 12.08 24.97
C TRP A 44 -33.70 13.09 24.17
N LYS A 45 -33.65 14.35 24.60
CA LYS A 45 -34.17 15.49 23.87
C LYS A 45 -33.64 15.46 22.43
N LYS A 46 -34.56 15.36 21.47
CA LYS A 46 -34.33 15.65 20.06
C LYS A 46 -33.87 17.11 19.93
N GLY A 47 -32.55 17.32 19.91
CA GLY A 47 -31.95 18.56 19.45
C GLY A 47 -31.98 18.59 17.93
N ASP A 48 -32.70 19.57 17.37
CA ASP A 48 -32.72 19.89 15.95
C ASP A 48 -31.29 20.11 15.43
N ASN A 49 -30.76 19.10 14.72
CA ASN A 49 -29.43 19.16 14.13
C ASN A 49 -29.51 19.68 12.69
N ARG A 50 -30.07 20.89 12.53
CA ARG A 50 -30.35 21.51 11.23
C ARG A 50 -29.40 22.66 10.92
N THR A 51 -28.09 22.45 11.13
CA THR A 51 -27.02 23.25 10.50
C THR A 51 -25.68 22.54 10.67
N ARG A 52 -25.36 21.61 9.76
CA ARG A 52 -23.98 21.18 9.53
C ARG A 52 -23.77 21.00 8.03
N VAL A 53 -23.44 22.12 7.40
CA VAL A 53 -22.95 22.18 6.03
C VAL A 53 -21.51 21.65 6.03
N ASN A 54 -21.37 20.42 5.50
CA ASN A 54 -20.23 19.81 4.82
C ASN A 54 -18.82 20.43 4.98
N GLU A 55 -18.06 19.90 5.95
CA GLU A 55 -16.59 19.79 5.83
C GLU A 55 -16.12 18.45 5.23
N ARG A 56 -16.99 17.42 5.20
CA ARG A 56 -16.74 16.16 4.48
C ARG A 56 -16.51 16.34 2.98
N ASP A 57 -17.04 17.42 2.42
CA ASP A 57 -16.85 17.76 1.02
C ASP A 57 -15.44 18.28 0.70
N LYS A 58 -14.60 18.65 1.68
CA LYS A 58 -13.24 19.15 1.37
C LYS A 58 -12.20 18.04 1.25
N ALA A 59 -12.42 16.90 1.90
CA ALA A 59 -11.62 15.69 1.68
C ALA A 59 -12.23 14.77 0.59
N GLY A 60 -13.54 14.92 0.31
CA GLY A 60 -14.27 14.14 -0.71
C GLY A 60 -14.57 14.86 -2.03
N ARG A 61 -14.38 16.19 -2.17
CA ARG A 61 -14.40 16.85 -3.49
C ARG A 61 -13.02 16.78 -4.12
N ILE A 62 -12.78 15.68 -4.80
CA ILE A 62 -11.87 15.64 -5.93
C ILE A 62 -12.44 16.64 -6.95
N GLY A 63 -11.75 17.78 -7.05
CA GLY A 63 -12.22 18.94 -7.79
C GLY A 63 -12.49 18.62 -9.25
N GLN A 64 -13.58 19.17 -9.77
CA GLN A 64 -13.84 19.31 -11.18
C GLN A 64 -12.62 19.98 -11.83
N TRP A 65 -11.88 19.23 -12.66
CA TRP A 65 -10.62 19.62 -13.27
C TRP A 65 -10.79 20.81 -14.21
N GLY A 66 -10.71 22.03 -13.65
CA GLY A 66 -10.60 23.27 -14.42
C GLY A 66 -9.26 23.32 -15.15
N THR A 67 -9.31 23.56 -16.46
CA THR A 67 -8.22 23.56 -17.44
C THR A 67 -7.22 24.72 -17.28
N SER A 68 -6.82 25.04 -16.04
CA SER A 68 -5.75 26.00 -15.76
C SER A 68 -4.39 25.37 -16.07
N LYS A 69 -3.50 26.13 -16.73
CA LYS A 69 -2.14 25.74 -17.18
C LYS A 69 -1.18 25.44 -16.02
N TYR A 70 -1.50 24.45 -15.20
CA TYR A 70 -0.57 23.82 -14.27
C TYR A 70 0.41 22.94 -15.05
N THR A 71 1.70 23.14 -14.84
CA THR A 71 2.75 22.27 -15.40
C THR A 71 2.56 20.84 -14.91
N ARG A 72 2.30 19.89 -15.83
CA ARG A 72 2.04 18.45 -15.57
C ARG A 72 2.99 17.76 -14.58
N ARG A 73 4.22 18.26 -14.41
CA ARG A 73 5.17 17.78 -13.39
C ARG A 73 4.63 17.90 -11.96
N LYS A 74 3.90 18.98 -11.68
CA LYS A 74 3.26 19.20 -10.38
C LYS A 74 2.13 18.18 -10.15
N LEU A 75 1.49 17.69 -11.22
CA LEU A 75 0.38 16.73 -11.12
C LEU A 75 0.82 15.36 -10.64
N LEU A 76 1.95 14.82 -11.12
CA LEU A 76 2.42 13.48 -10.69
C LEU A 76 2.77 13.47 -9.20
N TRP A 77 3.54 14.44 -8.74
CA TRP A 77 3.95 14.52 -7.33
C TRP A 77 2.77 14.83 -6.41
N ASP A 78 1.87 15.72 -6.83
CA ASP A 78 0.62 15.98 -6.10
C ASP A 78 -0.26 14.74 -6.04
N GLU A 79 -0.30 13.93 -7.11
CA GLU A 79 -1.03 12.67 -7.16
C GLU A 79 -0.42 11.63 -6.22
N LEU A 80 0.91 11.43 -6.23
CA LEU A 80 1.56 10.55 -5.25
C LEU A 80 1.30 11.00 -3.82
N LYS A 81 1.36 12.31 -3.55
CA LYS A 81 1.04 12.85 -2.23
C LYS A 81 -0.41 12.60 -1.85
N LEU A 82 -1.35 12.73 -2.79
CA LEU A 82 -2.75 12.40 -2.59
C LEU A 82 -2.94 10.91 -2.26
N PHE A 83 -2.30 10.01 -3.00
CA PHE A 83 -2.34 8.58 -2.75
C PHE A 83 -1.68 8.19 -1.43
N SER A 84 -0.55 8.80 -1.06
CA SER A 84 0.05 8.62 0.27
C SER A 84 -0.92 9.05 1.36
N GLY A 85 -1.57 10.21 1.22
CA GLY A 85 -2.56 10.68 2.18
C GLY A 85 -3.78 9.75 2.29
N ASP A 86 -4.32 9.29 1.17
CA ASP A 86 -5.41 8.31 1.12
C ASP A 86 -4.99 6.98 1.77
N MET A 87 -3.78 6.47 1.49
CA MET A 87 -3.23 5.29 2.17
C MET A 87 -3.21 5.50 3.69
N MET A 88 -2.56 6.56 4.15
CA MET A 88 -2.43 6.86 5.58
C MET A 88 -3.79 7.00 6.27
N PHE A 89 -4.77 7.61 5.61
CA PHE A 89 -6.12 7.69 6.16
C PHE A 89 -6.76 6.32 6.41
N ASN A 90 -6.46 5.33 5.56
CA ASN A 90 -7.09 4.01 5.59
C ASN A 90 -6.35 2.98 6.46
N ILE A 91 -5.05 3.17 6.76
CA ILE A 91 -4.24 2.14 7.43
C ILE A 91 -3.95 2.41 8.91
N LEU A 92 -4.22 3.63 9.41
CA LEU A 92 -3.78 4.02 10.75
C LEU A 92 -4.70 3.55 11.87
N ASP A 93 -6.01 3.57 11.66
CA ASP A 93 -6.96 3.12 12.68
C ASP A 93 -7.27 1.64 12.53
N ASP A 94 -7.65 1.05 13.66
CA ASP A 94 -7.87 -0.38 13.70
C ASP A 94 -9.22 -0.77 13.11
N GLY A 95 -9.19 -1.67 12.13
CA GLY A 95 -10.38 -2.34 11.66
C GLY A 95 -10.70 -3.56 12.51
N GLU A 96 -11.98 -3.94 12.56
CA GLU A 96 -12.45 -5.08 13.36
C GLU A 96 -11.90 -6.41 12.81
N LYS A 97 -11.85 -6.54 11.48
CA LYS A 97 -11.45 -7.78 10.80
C LYS A 97 -9.96 -8.07 10.90
N ASP A 98 -9.11 -7.06 10.71
CA ASP A 98 -7.65 -7.22 10.82
C ASP A 98 -7.20 -7.52 12.25
N LYS A 99 -7.86 -6.94 13.26
CA LYS A 99 -7.65 -7.30 14.68
C LYS A 99 -7.90 -8.78 14.94
N GLU A 100 -9.02 -9.29 14.44
CA GLU A 100 -9.38 -10.71 14.59
C GLU A 100 -8.36 -11.62 13.90
N MET A 101 -7.96 -11.28 12.66
CA MET A 101 -6.98 -12.06 11.88
C MET A 101 -5.60 -12.16 12.54
N CYS A 102 -5.19 -11.13 13.30
CA CYS A 102 -3.90 -11.08 13.98
C CYS A 102 -3.98 -11.47 15.48
N SER A 103 -5.16 -11.83 15.99
CA SER A 103 -5.39 -12.05 17.42
C SER A 103 -4.59 -13.21 18.02
N SER A 104 -4.21 -14.20 17.20
CA SER A 104 -3.47 -15.39 17.62
C SER A 104 -1.98 -15.17 17.86
N LEU A 105 -1.45 -13.97 17.57
CA LEU A 105 -0.07 -13.63 17.90
C LEU A 105 0.10 -13.42 19.40
N ASP A 106 1.30 -13.60 19.93
CA ASP A 106 1.53 -13.51 21.37
C ASP A 106 1.98 -12.11 21.79
N SER A 107 2.90 -11.51 21.04
CA SER A 107 3.44 -10.20 21.36
C SER A 107 2.59 -9.06 20.79
N LYS A 108 2.64 -7.90 21.47
CA LYS A 108 1.94 -6.69 21.03
C LYS A 108 2.51 -6.19 19.70
N GLU A 109 3.83 -6.24 19.56
CA GLU A 109 4.59 -5.78 18.41
C GLU A 109 4.26 -6.60 17.16
N GLU A 110 4.16 -7.93 17.28
CA GLU A 110 3.71 -8.80 16.18
C GLU A 110 2.27 -8.49 15.77
N LYS A 111 1.36 -8.27 16.72
CA LYS A 111 -0.03 -7.91 16.42
C LYS A 111 -0.12 -6.61 15.65
N GLU A 112 0.53 -5.57 16.14
CA GLU A 112 0.47 -4.25 15.52
C GLU A 112 1.09 -4.24 14.12
N LEU A 113 2.21 -4.95 13.93
CA LEU A 113 2.81 -5.13 12.60
C LEU A 113 1.90 -5.93 11.66
N CYS A 114 1.36 -7.06 12.11
CA CYS A 114 0.44 -7.90 11.34
C CYS A 114 -0.78 -7.11 10.88
N GLU A 115 -1.41 -6.39 11.81
CA GLU A 115 -2.57 -5.55 11.54
C GLU A 115 -2.25 -4.50 10.48
N LEU A 116 -1.16 -3.75 10.65
CA LEU A 116 -0.78 -2.69 9.73
C LEU A 116 -0.49 -3.24 8.32
N LEU A 117 0.21 -4.37 8.22
CA LEU A 117 0.47 -5.03 6.94
C LEU A 117 -0.84 -5.44 6.24
N LEU A 118 -1.78 -6.06 6.96
CA LEU A 118 -3.10 -6.41 6.40
C LEU A 118 -3.83 -5.18 5.86
N ARG A 119 -3.83 -4.06 6.61
CA ARG A 119 -4.49 -2.82 6.16
C ARG A 119 -3.87 -2.27 4.90
N ILE A 120 -2.53 -2.31 4.78
CA ILE A 120 -1.84 -1.91 3.54
C ILE A 120 -2.27 -2.82 2.37
N PHE A 121 -2.33 -4.14 2.55
CA PHE A 121 -2.82 -5.05 1.51
C PHE A 121 -4.29 -4.81 1.13
N PHE A 122 -5.16 -4.59 2.10
CA PHE A 122 -6.57 -4.28 1.84
C PHE A 122 -6.71 -2.98 1.03
N TRP A 123 -5.94 -1.96 1.39
CA TRP A 123 -5.89 -0.71 0.63
C TRP A 123 -5.33 -0.92 -0.80
N MET A 124 -4.25 -1.69 -0.96
CA MET A 124 -3.69 -2.05 -2.27
C MET A 124 -4.71 -2.77 -3.16
N ASP A 125 -5.54 -3.62 -2.56
CA ASP A 125 -6.63 -4.36 -3.23
C ASP A 125 -7.85 -3.49 -3.57
N GLY A 126 -7.79 -2.18 -3.32
CA GLY A 126 -8.86 -1.24 -3.64
C GLY A 126 -9.98 -1.21 -2.61
N LEU A 127 -9.69 -1.62 -1.37
CA LEU A 127 -10.60 -1.40 -0.25
C LEU A 127 -10.35 -0.04 0.40
N LYS A 128 -11.36 0.47 1.10
CA LYS A 128 -11.27 1.64 1.97
C LYS A 128 -12.04 1.41 3.26
N GLN A 129 -11.60 2.06 4.32
CA GLN A 129 -12.32 2.15 5.58
C GLN A 129 -13.35 3.27 5.50
N ILE A 130 -14.57 2.99 5.95
CA ILE A 130 -15.61 4.01 6.12
C ILE A 130 -16.06 4.05 7.59
N PRO A 131 -16.31 5.23 8.17
CA PRO A 131 -16.89 5.31 9.51
C PRO A 131 -18.24 4.60 9.57
N SER A 132 -18.40 3.66 10.50
CA SER A 132 -19.66 2.99 10.72
C SER A 132 -20.72 3.96 11.21
N LYS A 133 -21.94 3.85 10.66
CA LYS A 133 -23.11 4.59 11.14
C LYS A 133 -23.66 4.03 12.45
N GLU A 134 -23.33 2.78 12.77
CA GLU A 134 -23.92 2.05 13.89
C GLU A 134 -23.11 2.19 15.18
N LYS A 135 -21.77 2.29 15.05
CA LYS A 135 -20.85 2.30 16.20
C LYS A 135 -19.67 3.23 15.93
N VAL A 136 -19.46 4.18 16.83
CA VAL A 136 -18.29 5.08 16.82
C VAL A 136 -17.01 4.26 16.96
N GLY A 137 -15.97 4.64 16.22
CA GLY A 137 -14.68 3.93 16.24
C GLY A 137 -14.68 2.59 15.53
N ARG A 138 -15.72 2.24 14.76
CA ARG A 138 -15.71 1.09 13.86
C ARG A 138 -15.55 1.52 12.41
N PHE A 139 -14.57 0.92 11.75
CA PHE A 139 -14.18 1.23 10.39
C PHE A 139 -14.23 -0.01 9.50
N PRO A 140 -15.43 -0.46 9.08
CA PRO A 140 -15.53 -1.58 8.16
C PRO A 140 -14.81 -1.27 6.83
N TRP A 141 -14.13 -2.30 6.32
CA TRP A 141 -13.60 -2.29 4.96
C TRP A 141 -14.72 -2.47 3.95
N VAL A 142 -14.77 -1.57 2.98
CA VAL A 142 -15.66 -1.65 1.82
C VAL A 142 -14.85 -1.56 0.54
N GLN A 143 -15.34 -2.19 -0.53
CA GLN A 143 -14.75 -2.00 -1.84
C GLN A 143 -14.93 -0.55 -2.26
N ARG A 144 -13.90 0.07 -2.85
CA ARG A 144 -14.06 1.33 -3.55
C ARG A 144 -15.02 1.07 -4.70
N GLU A 145 -16.26 1.53 -4.57
CA GLU A 145 -17.26 1.36 -5.60
C GLU A 145 -16.73 1.98 -6.90
N LYS A 146 -16.95 1.34 -8.05
CA LYS A 146 -16.77 1.96 -9.39
C LYS A 146 -17.70 3.17 -9.63
N VAL A 147 -18.45 3.56 -8.60
CA VAL A 147 -19.63 4.44 -8.66
C VAL A 147 -19.31 5.83 -8.11
N GLU A 148 -18.28 5.98 -7.27
CA GLU A 148 -17.92 7.29 -6.71
C GLU A 148 -17.21 8.21 -7.71
N GLU A 149 -16.66 7.66 -8.79
CA GLU A 149 -15.91 8.44 -9.77
C GLU A 149 -16.33 8.05 -11.18
N LYS A 150 -16.58 9.03 -12.05
CA LYS A 150 -16.80 8.85 -13.49
C LYS A 150 -15.50 8.45 -14.20
N ASP A 151 -14.73 7.60 -13.55
CA ASP A 151 -13.41 7.25 -13.98
C ASP A 151 -13.49 6.30 -15.16
N THR A 152 -12.62 6.54 -16.12
CA THR A 152 -12.44 5.60 -17.23
C THR A 152 -11.76 4.33 -16.71
N THR A 153 -11.92 3.22 -17.44
CA THR A 153 -11.19 1.98 -17.14
C THR A 153 -9.67 2.20 -17.02
N GLU A 154 -9.12 3.14 -17.79
CA GLU A 154 -7.70 3.50 -17.75
C GLU A 154 -7.33 4.25 -16.46
N GLN A 155 -8.18 5.16 -15.98
CA GLN A 155 -7.96 5.84 -14.71
C GLN A 155 -7.99 4.85 -13.55
N GLU A 156 -8.99 3.97 -13.47
CA GLU A 156 -9.04 2.94 -12.42
C GLU A 156 -7.84 1.99 -12.45
N ALA A 157 -7.37 1.62 -13.65
CA ALA A 157 -6.15 0.85 -13.82
C ALA A 157 -4.92 1.58 -13.24
N LEU A 158 -4.79 2.87 -13.57
CA LEU A 158 -3.69 3.71 -13.07
C LEU A 158 -3.76 3.90 -11.55
N LYS A 159 -4.94 4.19 -10.98
CA LYS A 159 -5.14 4.30 -9.54
C LYS A 159 -4.78 2.99 -8.83
N SER A 160 -5.18 1.86 -9.40
CA SER A 160 -4.83 0.53 -8.87
C SER A 160 -3.33 0.28 -8.93
N TYR A 161 -2.66 0.66 -10.02
CA TYR A 161 -1.20 0.59 -10.13
C TYR A 161 -0.51 1.44 -9.06
N TYR A 162 -0.95 2.70 -8.85
CA TYR A 162 -0.39 3.55 -7.80
C TYR A 162 -0.58 2.97 -6.41
N ARG A 163 -1.79 2.52 -6.06
CA ARG A 163 -2.02 1.87 -4.75
C ARG A 163 -1.03 0.74 -4.53
N CYS A 164 -0.85 -0.09 -5.56
CA CYS A 164 0.11 -1.19 -5.48
C CYS A 164 1.55 -0.71 -5.23
N LEU A 165 2.02 0.21 -6.06
CA LEU A 165 3.38 0.72 -6.00
C LEU A 165 3.67 1.36 -4.65
N LEU A 166 2.80 2.28 -4.20
CA LEU A 166 2.94 2.94 -2.91
C LEU A 166 2.90 1.95 -1.74
N GLY A 167 1.99 0.99 -1.75
CA GLY A 167 1.86 0.01 -0.68
C GLY A 167 3.11 -0.88 -0.57
N LYS A 168 3.60 -1.42 -1.68
CA LYS A 168 4.82 -2.24 -1.69
C LYS A 168 6.08 -1.46 -1.32
N VAL A 169 6.25 -0.24 -1.86
CA VAL A 169 7.37 0.64 -1.49
C VAL A 169 7.32 0.98 0.00
N THR A 170 6.13 1.21 0.56
CA THR A 170 5.94 1.49 1.99
C THR A 170 6.30 0.28 2.84
N ILE A 171 5.85 -0.93 2.47
CA ILE A 171 6.21 -2.17 3.15
C ILE A 171 7.73 -2.33 3.16
N LEU A 172 8.40 -2.21 2.01
CA LEU A 172 9.85 -2.39 1.91
C LEU A 172 10.63 -1.36 2.73
N ASN A 173 10.28 -0.08 2.65
CA ASN A 173 11.09 0.99 3.24
C ASN A 173 10.77 1.29 4.71
N MET A 174 9.53 1.05 5.14
CA MET A 174 9.11 1.35 6.52
C MET A 174 9.07 0.11 7.40
N LEU A 175 8.71 -1.05 6.83
CA LEU A 175 8.43 -2.26 7.61
C LEU A 175 9.39 -3.41 7.28
N GLY A 176 10.11 -3.34 6.16
CA GLY A 176 10.92 -4.44 5.63
C GLY A 176 12.03 -4.90 6.58
N LYS A 177 12.60 -3.96 7.34
CA LYS A 177 13.66 -4.24 8.33
C LYS A 177 13.15 -4.67 9.70
N HIS A 178 11.83 -4.78 9.88
CA HIS A 178 11.27 -5.17 11.17
C HIS A 178 11.60 -6.64 11.47
N CYS A 179 12.25 -6.90 12.61
CA CYS A 179 12.70 -8.26 12.97
C CYS A 179 11.57 -9.29 13.05
N LYS A 180 10.34 -8.84 13.33
CA LYS A 180 9.13 -9.67 13.41
C LYS A 180 8.42 -9.94 12.07
N LEU A 181 8.95 -9.43 10.96
CA LEU A 181 8.28 -9.53 9.66
C LEU A 181 8.09 -10.99 9.25
N LYS A 182 9.07 -11.85 9.52
CA LYS A 182 9.03 -13.27 9.17
C LYS A 182 7.90 -14.01 9.89
N GLU A 183 7.72 -13.72 11.16
CA GLU A 183 6.73 -14.33 12.06
C GLU A 183 5.30 -13.96 11.67
N VAL A 184 5.07 -12.69 11.29
CA VAL A 184 3.72 -12.22 10.94
C VAL A 184 3.32 -12.56 9.49
N THR A 185 4.29 -12.76 8.59
CA THR A 185 4.04 -12.95 7.15
C THR A 185 3.04 -14.08 6.83
N PRO A 186 3.08 -15.27 7.46
CA PRO A 186 2.09 -16.32 7.21
C PRO A 186 0.65 -15.89 7.55
N LEU A 187 0.45 -15.18 8.65
CA LEU A 187 -0.86 -14.69 9.06
C LEU A 187 -1.35 -13.56 8.15
N VAL A 188 -0.45 -12.64 7.76
CA VAL A 188 -0.78 -11.58 6.79
C VAL A 188 -1.19 -12.17 5.46
N THR A 189 -0.46 -13.18 4.96
CA THR A 189 -0.79 -13.89 3.72
C THR A 189 -2.18 -14.51 3.80
N LYS A 190 -2.45 -15.25 4.88
CA LYS A 190 -3.74 -15.90 5.10
C LYS A 190 -4.88 -14.89 5.21
N GLY A 191 -4.76 -13.87 6.06
CA GLY A 191 -5.79 -12.86 6.27
C GLY A 191 -6.08 -12.03 5.02
N ARG A 192 -5.05 -11.72 4.22
CA ARG A 192 -5.19 -11.12 2.88
C ARG A 192 -6.05 -11.99 1.97
N ASP A 193 -5.73 -13.27 1.85
CA ASP A 193 -6.41 -14.18 0.94
C ASP A 193 -7.85 -14.48 1.40
N GLU A 194 -8.09 -14.56 2.71
CA GLU A 194 -9.42 -14.65 3.32
C GLU A 194 -10.27 -13.41 3.02
N MET A 195 -9.70 -12.20 3.16
CA MET A 195 -10.38 -10.95 2.81
C MET A 195 -10.72 -10.90 1.33
N ARG A 196 -9.77 -11.26 0.44
CA ARG A 196 -10.00 -11.32 -1.00
C ARG A 196 -11.13 -12.26 -1.38
N THR A 197 -11.22 -13.41 -0.71
CA THR A 197 -12.30 -14.39 -0.91
C THR A 197 -13.62 -13.82 -0.43
N THR A 198 -13.67 -13.26 0.79
CA THR A 198 -14.87 -12.70 1.39
C THR A 198 -15.43 -11.51 0.61
N MET A 199 -14.56 -10.67 0.07
CA MET A 199 -14.92 -9.48 -0.72
C MET A 199 -15.00 -9.77 -2.23
N ASN A 200 -14.84 -11.03 -2.64
CA ASN A 200 -14.92 -11.47 -4.03
C ASN A 200 -13.97 -10.70 -4.99
N LEU A 201 -12.75 -10.42 -4.54
CA LEU A 201 -11.77 -9.56 -5.21
C LEU A 201 -10.96 -10.29 -6.31
N ASN A 202 -11.35 -11.50 -6.73
CA ASN A 202 -10.70 -12.27 -7.80
C ASN A 202 -9.17 -12.36 -7.68
N GLY A 203 -8.68 -12.56 -6.46
CA GLY A 203 -7.24 -12.62 -6.17
C GLY A 203 -6.54 -11.25 -6.09
N GLY A 204 -7.28 -10.20 -5.75
CA GLY A 204 -6.75 -8.88 -5.41
C GLY A 204 -6.45 -7.98 -6.59
N ASN A 205 -5.65 -6.95 -6.33
CA ASN A 205 -5.20 -6.02 -7.37
C ASN A 205 -4.27 -6.71 -8.36
N LYS A 206 -4.74 -6.91 -9.59
CA LYS A 206 -3.99 -7.59 -10.65
C LYS A 206 -2.67 -6.90 -10.99
N PHE A 207 -2.60 -5.57 -10.87
CA PHE A 207 -1.36 -4.82 -11.11
C PHE A 207 -0.29 -5.13 -10.08
N CYS A 208 -0.64 -5.66 -8.90
CA CYS A 208 0.33 -6.07 -7.90
C CYS A 208 1.05 -7.37 -8.20
N LYS A 209 0.49 -8.24 -9.04
CA LYS A 209 1.07 -9.57 -9.27
C LYS A 209 2.39 -9.51 -10.04
N ASP A 210 2.62 -8.44 -10.79
CA ASP A 210 3.74 -8.34 -11.72
C ASP A 210 4.77 -7.28 -11.35
N VAL A 211 4.63 -6.65 -10.18
CA VAL A 211 5.65 -5.71 -9.70
C VAL A 211 6.82 -6.50 -9.11
N ASP A 212 7.93 -6.51 -9.83
CA ASP A 212 9.21 -7.08 -9.41
C ASP A 212 9.97 -6.15 -8.45
N PHE A 213 10.88 -6.75 -7.68
CA PHE A 213 11.68 -6.04 -6.68
C PHE A 213 12.58 -4.97 -7.31
N GLY A 214 13.13 -5.22 -8.49
CA GLY A 214 13.92 -4.26 -9.25
C GLY A 214 13.15 -2.97 -9.56
N SER A 215 11.93 -3.10 -10.08
CA SER A 215 11.01 -1.98 -10.30
C SER A 215 10.69 -1.22 -9.00
N LEU A 216 10.53 -1.92 -7.87
CA LEU A 216 10.32 -1.28 -6.57
C LEU A 216 11.56 -0.57 -6.06
N TYR A 217 12.75 -1.11 -6.32
CA TYR A 217 14.01 -0.48 -5.95
C TYR A 217 14.20 0.86 -6.68
N LEU A 218 13.76 0.95 -7.95
CA LEU A 218 13.69 2.24 -8.65
C LEU A 218 12.65 3.18 -8.04
N GLY A 219 11.45 2.66 -7.75
CA GLY A 219 10.42 3.42 -7.05
C GLY A 219 10.96 3.99 -5.74
N LYS A 220 11.75 3.19 -5.01
CA LYS A 220 12.48 3.63 -3.83
C LYS A 220 13.49 4.75 -4.16
N LYS A 221 14.30 4.61 -5.21
CA LYS A 221 15.30 5.62 -5.55
C LYS A 221 14.70 6.95 -6.02
N PHE A 222 13.60 6.91 -6.75
CA PHE A 222 13.07 8.06 -7.48
C PHE A 222 11.82 8.68 -6.87
N MET A 223 10.96 7.87 -6.26
CA MET A 223 9.64 8.28 -5.78
C MET A 223 9.55 8.27 -4.25
N TRP A 224 10.47 7.60 -3.57
CA TRP A 224 10.40 7.44 -2.11
C TRP A 224 10.39 8.77 -1.38
N GLU A 225 11.21 9.75 -1.79
CA GLU A 225 11.25 11.04 -1.09
C GLU A 225 9.87 11.72 -1.09
N GLU A 226 9.13 11.67 -2.19
CA GLU A 226 7.80 12.26 -2.27
C GLU A 226 6.74 11.39 -1.57
N ILE A 227 6.84 10.07 -1.65
CA ILE A 227 5.97 9.14 -0.90
C ILE A 227 6.15 9.35 0.60
N LYS A 228 7.41 9.32 1.06
CA LYS A 228 7.85 9.55 2.44
C LYS A 228 7.40 10.90 2.93
N LYS A 229 7.60 11.96 2.15
CA LYS A 229 7.10 13.29 2.50
C LYS A 229 5.58 13.28 2.68
N GLY A 230 4.83 12.62 1.80
CA GLY A 230 3.38 12.44 1.95
C GLY A 230 2.99 11.71 3.24
N ILE A 231 3.77 10.70 3.64
CA ILE A 231 3.58 9.92 4.89
C ILE A 231 3.95 10.77 6.13
N ASP A 232 5.11 11.42 6.10
CA ASP A 232 5.67 12.22 7.20
C ASP A 232 4.83 13.48 7.46
N ASP A 233 4.37 14.14 6.39
CA ASP A 233 3.51 15.32 6.46
C ASP A 233 2.04 15.00 6.78
N PHE A 234 1.66 13.72 6.75
CA PHE A 234 0.29 13.32 7.05
C PHE A 234 -0.08 13.74 8.46
N LYS A 235 -1.19 14.46 8.56
CA LYS A 235 -1.78 14.86 9.83
C LYS A 235 -3.29 14.72 9.74
N ARG A 236 -3.90 14.40 10.87
CA ARG A 236 -5.34 14.30 11.01
C ARG A 236 -5.73 14.91 12.35
N GLU A 237 -6.59 15.92 12.30
CA GLU A 237 -7.19 16.46 13.51
C GLU A 237 -8.20 15.47 14.10
N ASP A 238 -8.51 15.63 15.37
CA ASP A 238 -9.57 14.85 16.02
C ASP A 238 -10.90 15.05 15.28
N ASP A 239 -11.61 13.95 15.06
CA ASP A 239 -12.64 13.85 14.03
C ASP A 239 -14.05 14.21 14.50
N ASN A 240 -14.15 14.98 15.59
CA ASN A 240 -15.40 15.41 16.21
C ASN A 240 -16.35 14.24 16.56
N GLY A 241 -15.81 13.07 16.89
CA GLY A 241 -16.56 11.94 17.45
C GLY A 241 -16.92 10.84 16.46
N VAL A 242 -16.22 10.72 15.32
CA VAL A 242 -16.32 9.50 14.48
C VAL A 242 -15.32 8.41 14.88
N GLY A 243 -14.39 8.73 15.80
CA GLY A 243 -13.53 7.79 16.50
C GLY A 243 -12.20 7.48 15.80
N LEU A 244 -11.80 8.30 14.84
CA LEU A 244 -10.50 8.31 14.18
C LEU A 244 -9.49 8.97 15.11
N SER A 245 -8.33 8.34 15.24
CA SER A 245 -7.26 8.83 16.10
C SER A 245 -6.70 10.14 15.54
N LYS A 246 -6.41 11.12 16.41
CA LYS A 246 -5.61 12.29 16.03
C LYS A 246 -4.21 11.82 15.60
N VAL A 247 -3.67 12.41 14.54
CA VAL A 247 -2.34 12.10 14.01
C VAL A 247 -1.56 13.39 13.83
N GLU A 248 -0.43 13.50 14.52
CA GLU A 248 0.55 14.56 14.30
C GLU A 248 1.57 14.15 13.25
N LYS A 249 2.19 15.14 12.60
CA LYS A 249 3.22 14.90 11.57
C LYS A 249 4.36 14.06 12.13
N GLY A 250 4.75 13.01 11.39
CA GLY A 250 5.81 12.09 11.79
C GLY A 250 5.52 11.23 13.03
N GLN A 251 4.29 11.25 13.55
CA GLN A 251 3.89 10.55 14.79
C GLN A 251 2.71 9.57 14.55
N SER A 252 2.65 8.97 13.37
CA SER A 252 1.60 7.99 13.04
C SER A 252 1.97 6.57 13.49
N LYS A 253 0.99 5.66 13.61
CA LYS A 253 1.21 4.24 13.95
C LYS A 253 2.25 3.57 13.03
N LEU A 254 2.28 3.92 11.74
CA LEU A 254 3.30 3.47 10.79
C LEU A 254 4.73 3.91 11.18
N HIS A 255 4.90 5.14 11.68
CA HIS A 255 6.21 5.62 12.17
C HIS A 255 6.63 4.88 13.44
N THR A 256 5.69 4.66 14.36
CA THR A 256 5.94 3.91 15.60
C THR A 256 6.46 2.52 15.28
N ILE A 257 5.74 1.73 14.48
CA ILE A 257 6.14 0.36 14.12
C ILE A 257 7.47 0.34 13.36
N ARG A 258 7.71 1.30 12.45
CA ARG A 258 9.02 1.46 11.81
C ARG A 258 10.14 1.64 12.84
N ASN A 259 9.94 2.56 13.79
CA ASN A 259 10.94 2.88 14.81
C ASN A 259 11.18 1.69 15.76
N GLU A 260 10.14 0.90 16.06
CA GLU A 260 10.27 -0.35 16.80
C GLU A 260 11.16 -1.35 16.07
N GLY A 261 10.98 -1.49 14.75
CA GLY A 261 11.84 -2.30 13.89
C GLY A 261 13.32 -1.88 13.91
N GLN A 262 13.60 -0.60 14.18
CA GLN A 262 14.96 -0.04 14.29
C GLN A 262 15.49 -0.02 15.73
N ASN A 263 14.63 -0.25 16.72
CA ASN A 263 14.99 -0.20 18.12
C ASN A 263 15.66 -1.51 18.54
N ARG A 264 16.95 -1.48 18.84
CA ARG A 264 17.75 -2.65 19.27
C ARG A 264 17.22 -3.37 20.52
N ARG A 265 16.36 -2.74 21.32
CA ARG A 265 15.71 -3.39 22.46
C ARG A 265 14.54 -4.29 22.04
N ILE A 266 13.84 -3.93 20.96
CA ILE A 266 12.69 -4.67 20.42
C ILE A 266 13.15 -5.63 19.33
N CYS A 267 14.03 -5.13 18.44
CA CYS A 267 14.67 -5.86 17.37
C CYS A 267 16.19 -5.89 17.56
N PRO A 268 16.73 -6.88 18.31
CA PRO A 268 18.17 -7.01 18.52
C PRO A 268 18.97 -7.10 17.23
N GLN A 269 18.37 -7.69 16.19
CA GLN A 269 18.92 -7.81 14.84
C GLN A 269 17.89 -7.27 13.84
N ASP A 270 18.38 -6.69 12.75
CA ASP A 270 17.49 -6.26 11.66
C ASP A 270 16.80 -7.49 11.05
N GLY A 271 15.53 -7.32 10.66
CA GLY A 271 14.83 -8.33 9.89
C GLY A 271 15.55 -8.60 8.59
N ASN A 272 15.81 -9.86 8.28
CA ASN A 272 16.32 -10.26 6.98
C ASN A 272 15.15 -10.35 6.00
N LEU A 273 15.16 -9.50 4.96
CA LEU A 273 14.25 -9.61 3.83
C LEU A 273 14.72 -10.76 2.93
N ASP A 274 14.40 -11.98 3.35
CA ASP A 274 14.63 -13.13 2.49
C ASP A 274 13.61 -13.19 1.34
N LYS A 275 14.02 -13.88 0.28
CA LYS A 275 13.21 -14.04 -0.93
C LYS A 275 11.84 -14.67 -0.65
N GLU A 276 11.76 -15.60 0.30
CA GLU A 276 10.53 -16.33 0.59
C GLU A 276 9.49 -15.41 1.26
N ILE A 277 9.94 -14.56 2.18
CA ILE A 277 9.12 -13.52 2.80
C ILE A 277 8.59 -12.55 1.74
N LEU A 278 9.47 -12.06 0.86
CA LEU A 278 9.07 -11.15 -0.22
C LEU A 278 8.03 -11.78 -1.16
N GLU A 279 8.22 -13.03 -1.57
CA GLU A 279 7.26 -13.73 -2.42
C GLU A 279 5.90 -13.92 -1.73
N LYS A 280 5.88 -14.24 -0.42
CA LYS A 280 4.64 -14.32 0.38
C LYS A 280 3.92 -12.96 0.47
N LEU A 281 4.68 -11.87 0.49
CA LEU A 281 4.19 -10.50 0.41
C LEU A 281 3.87 -10.05 -1.04
N GLU A 282 3.80 -10.98 -2.00
CA GLU A 282 3.56 -10.76 -3.43
C GLU A 282 4.60 -9.88 -4.13
N ILE A 283 5.82 -9.79 -3.61
CA ILE A 283 6.94 -9.07 -4.22
C ILE A 283 7.81 -10.09 -4.96
N LYS A 284 7.79 -10.04 -6.30
CA LYS A 284 8.58 -10.96 -7.12
C LYS A 284 10.06 -10.62 -7.03
N VAL A 285 10.89 -11.60 -6.66
CA VAL A 285 12.34 -11.47 -6.64
C VAL A 285 12.93 -12.30 -7.77
N THR A 286 13.47 -11.61 -8.78
CA THR A 286 14.18 -12.24 -9.89
C THR A 286 15.59 -12.68 -9.47
N LYS A 287 16.28 -13.44 -10.32
CA LYS A 287 17.66 -13.88 -10.00
C LYS A 287 18.61 -12.68 -9.89
N ASP A 288 18.38 -11.65 -10.70
CA ASP A 288 19.20 -10.45 -10.78
C ASP A 288 18.95 -9.51 -9.58
N ASP A 289 17.82 -9.65 -8.90
CA ASP A 289 17.46 -8.85 -7.72
C ASP A 289 18.18 -9.29 -6.44
N LYS A 290 18.81 -10.48 -6.41
CA LYS A 290 19.51 -10.97 -5.21
C LYS A 290 20.63 -10.05 -4.78
N ASP A 291 21.30 -9.44 -5.74
CA ASP A 291 22.36 -8.47 -5.49
C ASP A 291 21.76 -7.16 -4.94
N LEU A 292 20.54 -6.81 -5.35
CA LEU A 292 19.83 -5.62 -4.84
C LEU A 292 19.33 -5.78 -3.40
N LEU A 293 19.02 -7.01 -2.97
CA LEU A 293 18.63 -7.31 -1.58
C LEU A 293 19.78 -7.09 -0.58
N SER A 294 21.01 -7.23 -1.06
CA SER A 294 22.23 -7.10 -0.27
C SER A 294 22.91 -5.75 -0.41
N LEU A 295 22.38 -4.86 -1.26
CA LEU A 295 22.66 -3.43 -1.18
C LEU A 295 21.98 -2.91 0.08
N GLU A 296 22.64 -3.15 1.22
CA GLU A 296 22.50 -2.30 2.39
C GLU A 296 22.46 -0.88 1.88
N ASP A 297 21.34 -0.19 2.20
CA ASP A 297 21.06 1.19 1.82
C ASP A 297 22.38 1.91 1.61
N ASP A 298 22.63 2.38 0.38
CA ASP A 298 23.63 3.42 0.16
C ASP A 298 23.39 4.41 1.30
N ASN A 299 24.26 4.36 2.30
CA ASN A 299 24.16 5.14 3.52
C ASN A 299 24.54 6.56 3.12
N ASP A 300 23.79 7.14 2.18
CA ASP A 300 23.79 8.56 1.92
C ASP A 300 23.42 9.15 3.30
N PRO A 301 24.39 9.76 3.99
CA PRO A 301 24.21 10.15 5.37
C PRO A 301 23.00 11.08 5.43
N LEU A 302 22.13 10.88 6.43
CA LEU A 302 20.98 11.74 6.72
C LEU A 302 21.40 13.21 6.58
N GLY A 303 20.94 13.88 5.50
CA GLY A 303 21.26 15.29 5.22
C GLY A 303 22.09 15.57 3.97
N LYS A 304 22.59 14.56 3.23
CA LYS A 304 23.05 14.78 1.84
C LYS A 304 21.89 14.58 0.88
N GLU A 305 21.73 15.50 -0.09
CA GLU A 305 20.80 15.28 -1.20
C GLU A 305 21.10 13.91 -1.81
N PRO A 306 20.10 13.01 -1.93
CA PRO A 306 20.32 11.68 -2.50
C PRO A 306 20.94 11.86 -3.88
N SER A 307 22.13 11.29 -4.05
CA SER A 307 22.92 11.51 -5.25
C SER A 307 22.29 10.78 -6.45
N GLY A 308 21.42 11.48 -7.18
CA GLY A 308 20.98 11.06 -8.52
C GLY A 308 19.55 10.50 -8.65
N GLY A 309 18.65 10.74 -7.70
CA GLY A 309 17.23 10.38 -7.87
C GLY A 309 16.43 11.45 -8.62
N SER A 310 16.06 12.52 -7.90
CA SER A 310 15.07 13.49 -8.39
C SER A 310 15.52 14.21 -9.67
N LYS A 311 16.77 14.70 -9.73
CA LYS A 311 17.29 15.42 -10.92
C LYS A 311 17.29 14.53 -12.17
N GLU A 312 17.70 13.27 -12.05
CA GLU A 312 17.72 12.33 -13.18
C GLU A 312 16.32 12.02 -13.70
N LEU A 313 15.32 11.97 -12.82
CA LEU A 313 13.91 11.80 -13.17
C LEU A 313 13.30 13.10 -13.71
N GLU A 314 13.65 14.25 -13.13
CA GLU A 314 13.25 15.57 -13.62
C GLU A 314 13.74 15.78 -15.05
N ASP A 315 14.98 15.42 -15.36
CA ASP A 315 15.55 15.46 -16.70
C ASP A 315 14.78 14.53 -17.66
N LEU A 316 14.34 13.35 -17.21
CA LEU A 316 13.50 12.47 -18.01
C LEU A 316 12.12 13.06 -18.29
N LEU A 317 11.49 13.67 -17.29
CA LEU A 317 10.19 14.33 -17.44
C LEU A 317 10.29 15.55 -18.35
N VAL A 318 11.39 16.29 -18.31
CA VAL A 318 11.69 17.39 -19.24
C VAL A 318 11.78 16.85 -20.66
N LYS A 319 12.62 15.82 -20.90
CA LYS A 319 12.79 15.22 -22.23
C LYS A 319 11.50 14.64 -22.80
N ALA A 320 10.70 13.95 -21.98
CA ALA A 320 9.41 13.41 -22.40
C ALA A 320 8.43 14.53 -22.78
N LYS A 321 8.45 15.65 -22.06
CA LYS A 321 7.64 16.83 -22.39
C LYS A 321 8.09 17.47 -23.71
N GLU A 322 9.40 17.66 -23.89
CA GLU A 322 9.97 18.21 -25.13
C GLU A 322 9.63 17.31 -26.34
N ALA A 323 9.67 15.99 -26.18
CA ALA A 323 9.26 15.04 -27.21
C ALA A 323 7.76 15.14 -27.55
N LYS A 324 6.90 15.35 -26.53
CA LYS A 324 5.47 15.62 -26.74
C LYS A 324 5.25 16.92 -27.51
N ASP A 325 5.91 18.00 -27.09
CA ASP A 325 5.74 19.33 -27.67
C ASP A 325 6.28 19.38 -29.13
N ALA A 326 7.36 18.64 -29.43
CA ALA A 326 7.89 18.49 -30.79
C ALA A 326 7.01 17.61 -31.71
N GLY A 327 6.14 16.78 -31.14
CA GLY A 327 5.29 15.82 -31.85
C GLY A 327 4.04 16.42 -32.54
N GLY A 328 3.79 17.73 -32.39
CA GLY A 328 2.85 18.49 -33.23
C GLY A 328 1.37 18.08 -33.24
N GLY A 329 0.91 17.23 -32.32
CA GLY A 329 -0.48 16.77 -32.31
C GLY A 329 -0.96 16.34 -30.94
N ASP A 330 -2.29 16.25 -30.78
CA ASP A 330 -3.03 15.74 -29.61
C ASP A 330 -2.71 14.26 -29.32
N LYS A 331 -1.44 13.93 -29.10
CA LYS A 331 -1.04 12.66 -28.56
C LYS A 331 -1.58 12.59 -27.14
N ASN A 332 -2.55 11.70 -26.99
CA ASN A 332 -3.19 11.30 -25.74
C ASN A 332 -2.12 11.15 -24.64
N ASP A 333 -2.43 11.63 -23.44
CA ASP A 333 -1.54 11.65 -22.28
C ASP A 333 -1.03 10.24 -21.92
N THR A 334 -1.76 9.20 -22.32
CA THR A 334 -1.34 7.79 -22.27
C THR A 334 0.00 7.53 -22.97
N ASN A 335 0.26 8.14 -24.15
CA ASN A 335 1.53 7.93 -24.86
C ASN A 335 2.72 8.55 -24.13
N LEU A 336 2.52 9.68 -23.45
CA LEU A 336 3.56 10.33 -22.66
C LEU A 336 3.91 9.48 -21.44
N VAL A 337 2.90 8.93 -20.74
CA VAL A 337 3.13 8.01 -19.62
C VAL A 337 3.91 6.78 -20.08
N LEU A 338 3.54 6.19 -21.22
CA LEU A 338 4.27 5.06 -21.79
C LEU A 338 5.72 5.40 -22.17
N GLU A 339 5.98 6.61 -22.69
CA GLU A 339 7.34 7.07 -22.97
C GLU A 339 8.16 7.28 -21.70
N ILE A 340 7.57 7.85 -20.65
CA ILE A 340 8.22 8.01 -19.34
C ILE A 340 8.55 6.64 -18.76
N MET A 341 7.60 5.71 -18.75
CA MET A 341 7.81 4.33 -18.29
C MET A 341 8.91 3.64 -19.08
N LYS A 342 8.92 3.77 -20.41
CA LYS A 342 9.97 3.20 -21.27
C LYS A 342 11.34 3.80 -20.98
N SER A 343 11.42 5.11 -20.72
CA SER A 343 12.69 5.78 -20.44
C SER A 343 13.24 5.44 -19.05
N LEU A 344 12.34 5.31 -18.06
CA LEU A 344 12.65 4.78 -16.73
C LEU A 344 13.21 3.35 -16.83
N GLU A 345 12.54 2.49 -17.58
CA GLU A 345 12.98 1.11 -17.83
C GLU A 345 14.38 1.07 -18.49
N GLN A 346 14.64 1.94 -19.47
CA GLN A 346 15.98 2.00 -20.09
C GLN A 346 17.08 2.40 -19.11
N LYS A 347 16.84 3.42 -18.27
CA LYS A 347 17.80 3.83 -17.24
C LYS A 347 18.01 2.73 -16.19
N PHE A 348 16.98 1.96 -15.90
CA PHE A 348 17.07 0.82 -15.00
C PHE A 348 18.02 -0.24 -15.51
N GLN A 349 17.80 -0.70 -16.75
CA GLN A 349 18.66 -1.70 -17.39
C GLN A 349 20.11 -1.23 -17.47
N GLN A 350 20.32 0.06 -17.73
CA GLN A 350 21.67 0.66 -17.69
C GLN A 350 22.32 0.57 -16.31
N ARG A 351 21.59 0.88 -15.24
CA ARG A 351 22.11 0.78 -13.86
C ARG A 351 22.39 -0.66 -13.44
N ILE A 352 21.51 -1.61 -13.77
CA ILE A 352 21.77 -3.05 -13.54
C ILE A 352 23.11 -3.43 -14.20
N ALA A 353 23.29 -3.06 -15.47
CA ALA A 353 24.53 -3.34 -16.19
C ALA A 353 25.75 -2.69 -15.53
N ASP A 354 25.63 -1.45 -15.02
CA ASP A 354 26.72 -0.75 -14.33
C ASP A 354 27.08 -1.40 -12.98
N VAL A 355 26.09 -1.84 -12.21
CA VAL A 355 26.31 -2.57 -10.94
C VAL A 355 26.97 -3.92 -11.22
N GLN A 356 26.44 -4.67 -12.19
CA GLN A 356 27.03 -5.95 -12.62
C GLN A 356 28.48 -5.78 -13.10
N ARG A 357 28.78 -4.71 -13.85
CA ARG A 357 30.15 -4.36 -14.27
C ARG A 357 31.06 -4.05 -13.09
N LYS A 358 30.59 -3.30 -12.09
CA LYS A 358 31.36 -2.99 -10.87
C LYS A 358 31.66 -4.24 -10.06
N ASN A 359 30.68 -5.14 -9.91
CA ASN A 359 30.84 -6.40 -9.20
C ASN A 359 31.76 -7.38 -9.94
N ALA A 360 31.78 -7.35 -11.26
CA ALA A 360 32.64 -8.19 -12.09
C ALA A 360 34.11 -7.70 -12.15
N GLN A 361 34.41 -6.46 -11.75
CA GLN A 361 35.79 -5.97 -11.70
C GLN A 361 36.48 -6.54 -10.44
N PRO A 362 37.50 -7.41 -10.57
CA PRO A 362 38.23 -7.92 -9.42
C PRO A 362 38.87 -6.74 -8.69
N THR A 363 38.68 -6.68 -7.36
CA THR A 363 39.30 -5.72 -6.47
C THR A 363 40.82 -5.97 -6.42
N SER A 364 41.53 -5.52 -7.45
CA SER A 364 42.99 -5.69 -7.64
C SER A 364 43.86 -4.85 -6.69
N LYS A 365 43.37 -4.60 -5.46
CA LYS A 365 44.15 -3.98 -4.39
C LYS A 365 44.51 -5.02 -3.34
N GLU A 366 45.29 -6.01 -3.74
CA GLU A 366 46.04 -6.85 -2.81
C GLU A 366 47.55 -6.59 -2.98
N GLY A 367 48.14 -5.98 -1.96
CA GLY A 367 49.52 -6.28 -1.56
C GLY A 367 50.67 -5.55 -2.27
N LYS A 368 50.83 -4.24 -2.05
CA LYS A 368 52.20 -3.72 -1.85
C LYS A 368 52.60 -4.01 -0.39
N LYS A 369 53.15 -5.20 -0.15
CA LYS A 369 53.95 -5.44 1.06
C LYS A 369 55.18 -4.54 0.97
N HIS A 370 55.23 -3.52 1.81
CA HIS A 370 56.48 -2.83 2.10
C HIS A 370 57.37 -3.82 2.85
N TYR A 371 58.43 -4.28 2.19
CA TYR A 371 59.59 -4.91 2.81
C TYR A 371 60.56 -3.83 3.28
#